data_AF-A0A5C6CTK9-F1
#
_entry.id   AF-A0A5C6CTK9-F1
#
_cell.length_a   1.000
_cell.length_b   1.000
_cell.length_c   1.000
_cell.angle_alpha   90.00
_cell.angle_beta   90.00
_cell.angle_gamma   90.00
#
_symmetry.space_group_name_H-M   'P 1'
#
loop_
_entity.id
_entity.type
_entity.pdbx_description
1 polymer ?
#
loop_
_entity_poly.entity_id
_entity_poly.type
_entity_poly.pdbx_seq_one_letter_code
_entity_poly.pdbx_strand_id
1 'polypeptide(L)'
;MRSVWGILFIGFASYTVSESSVAFGDEQRGDPADAVSQPIVISDLPSPPAAIASLIERGNVRFIYGPRPDSMQSPWQEDSRLARLRRGRRLAATTEYRLEYHFRSRNQWEFEDRGEDVRDLRISVWFTEARIEREHTVWFRQCPEFESFWTNRLVLHELDHVQISVDPGLEQRFRERLHSPTTIKRQFKRNETVDEAVVHRIVEAHVAEMFAPISDLVKIRYQELDRITDHGLLDFPPPTSIQTVKQWTPER
;
A
#
# COMPACT_ATOMS: atom_id res chain seq x y z
N MET A 1 -3.53 19.87 -38.61
CA MET A 1 -3.37 19.20 -37.30
C MET A 1 -2.58 20.12 -36.39
N ARG A 2 -3.11 20.47 -35.22
CA ARG A 2 -2.38 21.24 -34.21
C ARG A 2 -1.89 20.24 -33.16
N SER A 3 -0.60 19.93 -33.18
CA SER A 3 0.04 19.12 -32.15
C SER A 3 0.61 20.05 -31.09
N VAL A 4 0.33 19.79 -29.82
CA VAL A 4 0.92 20.53 -28.69
C VAL A 4 2.10 19.71 -28.17
N TRP A 5 3.28 20.33 -28.09
CA TRP A 5 4.54 19.63 -27.84
C TRP A 5 5.04 19.77 -26.40
N GLY A 6 5.41 18.64 -25.80
CA GLY A 6 6.54 18.53 -24.89
C GLY A 6 6.40 19.20 -23.53
N ILE A 7 5.29 18.94 -22.83
CA ILE A 7 5.10 19.46 -21.47
C ILE A 7 5.49 18.40 -20.45
N LEU A 8 6.28 18.82 -19.47
CA LEU A 8 6.68 18.01 -18.32
C LEU A 8 5.56 18.05 -17.28
N PHE A 9 4.93 16.91 -17.03
CA PHE A 9 4.06 16.75 -15.88
C PHE A 9 4.79 16.07 -14.73
N ILE A 10 4.68 16.66 -13.56
CA ILE A 10 4.98 16.03 -12.28
C ILE A 10 3.63 15.75 -11.65
N GLY A 11 3.30 14.47 -11.50
CA GLY A 11 2.08 14.04 -10.82
C GLY A 11 2.46 13.35 -9.52
N PHE A 12 1.72 13.68 -8.47
CA PHE A 12 1.78 12.99 -7.20
C PHE A 12 0.35 12.67 -6.81
N ALA A 13 0.10 11.44 -6.43
CA ALA A 13 -1.16 11.08 -5.81
C ALA A 13 -0.86 10.21 -4.60
N SER A 14 -1.36 10.65 -3.46
CA SER A 14 -1.40 9.84 -2.26
C SER A 14 -2.62 8.92 -2.38
N TYR A 15 -2.38 7.63 -2.56
CA TYR A 15 -3.42 6.62 -2.38
C TYR A 15 -3.30 6.06 -0.96
N THR A 16 -4.07 6.61 -0.01
CA THR A 16 -4.12 6.03 1.33
C THR A 16 -5.01 4.80 1.28
N VAL A 17 -4.40 3.63 1.07
CA VAL A 17 -5.06 2.35 1.38
C VAL A 17 -4.76 2.06 2.84
N SER A 18 -5.55 2.63 3.75
CA SER A 18 -5.57 2.22 5.17
C SER A 18 -6.22 0.86 5.25
N GLU A 19 -5.44 -0.17 4.96
CA GLU A 19 -5.81 -1.53 5.28
C GLU A 19 -5.01 -2.06 6.44
N SER A 20 -5.78 -2.52 7.42
CA SER A 20 -5.28 -2.99 8.69
C SER A 20 -5.18 -4.51 8.63
N SER A 21 -3.97 -5.06 8.65
CA SER A 21 -3.80 -6.48 9.00
C SER A 21 -4.05 -6.68 10.50
N VAL A 22 -4.55 -7.84 10.89
CA VAL A 22 -5.01 -8.12 12.25
C VAL A 22 -4.19 -9.27 12.80
N ALA A 23 -3.67 -9.15 14.02
CA ALA A 23 -3.15 -10.28 14.79
C ALA A 23 -4.00 -10.53 16.03
N PHE A 24 -4.26 -11.77 16.42
CA PHE A 24 -5.09 -12.11 17.60
C PHE A 24 -4.25 -12.70 18.74
N GLY A 25 -4.69 -12.54 19.99
CA GLY A 25 -4.01 -13.07 21.18
C GLY A 25 -4.96 -13.56 22.27
N ASP A 26 -4.43 -14.27 23.27
CA ASP A 26 -5.18 -14.75 24.45
C ASP A 26 -5.22 -13.71 25.59
N GLU A 27 -6.27 -13.75 26.40
CA GLU A 27 -6.73 -12.65 27.26
C GLU A 27 -5.85 -12.34 28.49
N GLN A 28 -5.55 -11.04 28.69
CA GLN A 28 -5.45 -10.43 30.02
C GLN A 28 -6.06 -9.01 30.03
N ARG A 29 -6.74 -8.69 31.14
CA ARG A 29 -7.73 -7.61 31.36
C ARG A 29 -7.28 -6.17 31.07
N GLY A 30 -8.23 -5.40 30.50
CA GLY A 30 -8.51 -3.98 30.82
C GLY A 30 -7.94 -2.92 29.86
N ASP A 31 -8.74 -2.41 28.92
CA ASP A 31 -8.44 -1.13 28.26
C ASP A 31 -9.25 -0.03 28.97
N PRO A 32 -8.61 1.00 29.54
CA PRO A 32 -9.32 2.20 29.98
C PRO A 32 -9.72 3.03 28.75
N ALA A 33 -10.97 3.52 28.73
CA ALA A 33 -11.59 4.22 27.61
C ALA A 33 -10.93 5.58 27.25
N ASP A 34 -10.02 6.08 28.09
CA ASP A 34 -9.34 7.37 27.93
C ASP A 34 -7.83 7.24 27.62
N ALA A 35 -7.32 6.03 27.38
CA ALA A 35 -5.90 5.86 27.10
C ALA A 35 -5.56 6.25 25.64
N VAL A 36 -4.50 7.02 25.47
CA VAL A 36 -3.95 7.42 24.17
C VAL A 36 -2.87 6.42 23.77
N SER A 37 -2.81 6.04 22.49
CA SER A 37 -1.74 5.19 21.97
C SER A 37 -0.39 5.87 22.15
N GLN A 38 0.63 5.11 22.55
CA GLN A 38 1.97 5.62 22.82
C GLN A 38 2.98 5.10 21.78
N PRO A 39 3.93 5.92 21.32
CA PRO A 39 4.99 5.44 20.44
C PRO A 39 5.95 4.53 21.19
N ILE A 40 6.44 3.49 20.50
CA ILE A 40 7.61 2.72 20.91
C ILE A 40 8.80 3.30 20.16
N VAL A 41 9.73 3.92 20.89
CA VAL A 41 10.90 4.57 20.31
C VAL A 41 11.95 3.50 19.98
N ILE A 42 12.30 3.35 18.71
CA ILE A 42 13.23 2.31 18.24
C ILE A 42 14.62 2.45 18.87
N SER A 43 15.07 3.68 19.15
CA SER A 43 16.37 3.92 19.80
C SER A 43 16.43 3.40 21.24
N ASP A 44 15.27 3.22 21.87
CA ASP A 44 15.21 2.74 23.24
C ASP A 44 15.32 1.21 23.26
N LEU A 45 14.85 0.52 22.22
CA LEU A 45 14.89 -0.95 22.08
C LEU A 45 16.32 -1.49 21.92
N PRO A 46 16.55 -2.79 22.18
CA PRO A 46 17.79 -3.46 21.80
C PRO A 46 18.09 -3.25 20.31
N SER A 47 19.36 -3.26 19.90
CA SER A 47 19.71 -3.12 18.48
C SER A 47 19.04 -4.22 17.64
N PRO A 48 18.25 -3.87 16.61
CA PRO A 48 17.62 -4.86 15.75
C PRO A 48 18.67 -5.64 14.95
N PRO A 49 18.41 -6.92 14.62
CA PRO A 49 19.16 -7.63 13.59
C PRO A 49 19.22 -6.83 12.29
N ALA A 50 20.34 -6.88 11.57
CA ALA A 50 20.57 -6.05 10.38
C ALA A 50 19.46 -6.15 9.30
N ALA A 51 18.88 -7.34 9.12
CA ALA A 51 17.77 -7.54 8.20
C ALA A 51 16.50 -6.78 8.63
N ILE A 52 16.20 -6.77 9.94
CA ILE A 52 15.06 -6.03 10.51
C ILE A 52 15.34 -4.52 10.47
N ALA A 53 16.56 -4.08 10.77
CA ALA A 53 16.95 -2.68 10.67
C ALA A 53 16.72 -2.13 9.26
N SER A 54 17.18 -2.86 8.23
CA SER A 54 16.98 -2.49 6.82
C SER A 54 15.49 -2.49 6.43
N LEU A 55 14.71 -3.42 6.97
CA LEU A 55 13.27 -3.48 6.75
C LEU A 55 12.53 -2.27 7.35
N ILE A 56 12.87 -1.89 8.58
CA ILE A 56 12.32 -0.72 9.27
C ILE A 56 12.60 0.56 8.47
N GLU A 57 13.83 0.72 8.01
CA GLU A 57 14.24 1.88 7.21
C GLU A 57 13.48 1.94 5.88
N ARG A 58 13.47 0.83 5.12
CA ARG A 58 12.80 0.76 3.81
C ARG A 58 11.27 0.90 3.89
N GLY A 59 10.69 0.44 4.99
CA GLY A 59 9.26 0.54 5.25
C GLY A 59 8.84 1.85 5.89
N ASN A 60 9.77 2.69 6.34
CA ASN A 60 9.46 3.83 7.20
C ASN A 60 8.51 3.39 8.34
N VAL A 61 8.96 2.38 9.10
CA VAL A 61 8.15 1.70 10.11
C VAL A 61 8.18 2.48 11.42
N ARG A 62 7.00 2.75 11.98
CA ARG A 62 6.83 3.20 13.36
C ARG A 62 6.04 2.18 14.17
N PHE A 63 6.37 2.07 15.45
CA PHE A 63 5.69 1.18 16.38
C PHE A 63 4.89 2.00 17.39
N ILE A 64 3.67 1.57 17.68
CA ILE A 64 2.81 2.18 18.70
C ILE A 64 2.14 1.09 19.55
N TYR A 65 1.73 1.42 20.76
CA TYR A 65 0.97 0.51 21.62
C TYR A 65 -0.12 1.20 22.43
N GLY A 66 -1.03 0.41 23.01
CA GLY A 66 -2.15 0.90 23.83
C GLY A 66 -3.48 0.81 23.08
N PRO A 67 -4.48 1.65 23.40
CA PRO A 67 -5.75 1.63 22.67
C PRO A 67 -5.55 1.85 21.18
N ARG A 68 -6.42 1.26 20.37
CA ARG A 68 -6.31 1.34 18.91
C ARG A 68 -6.67 2.75 18.43
N PRO A 69 -5.80 3.44 17.68
CA PRO A 69 -6.11 4.76 17.13
C PRO A 69 -7.36 4.73 16.26
N ASP A 70 -8.16 5.79 16.27
CA ASP A 70 -9.33 5.95 15.39
C ASP A 70 -8.94 5.84 13.90
N SER A 71 -7.74 6.30 13.51
CA SER A 71 -7.24 6.18 12.14
C SER A 71 -7.09 4.73 11.68
N MET A 72 -6.91 3.79 12.62
CA MET A 72 -6.82 2.36 12.35
C MET A 72 -8.16 1.64 12.51
N GLN A 73 -9.20 2.31 12.98
CA GLN A 73 -10.55 1.77 13.04
C GLN A 73 -11.14 1.87 11.63
N SER A 74 -11.01 0.80 10.85
CA SER A 74 -11.54 0.78 9.49
C SER A 74 -13.08 0.99 9.51
N PRO A 75 -13.67 1.87 8.69
CA PRO A 75 -15.12 2.09 8.63
C PRO A 75 -15.91 0.82 8.31
N TRP A 76 -15.28 -0.15 7.62
CA TRP A 76 -15.85 -1.47 7.34
C TRP A 76 -15.80 -2.44 8.53
N GLN A 77 -15.18 -2.06 9.65
CA GLN A 77 -15.19 -2.80 10.92
C GLN A 77 -16.23 -2.26 11.91
N GLU A 78 -16.95 -1.18 11.57
CA GLU A 78 -18.03 -0.62 12.40
C GLU A 78 -19.22 -1.59 12.56
N ASP A 79 -19.29 -2.60 11.70
CA ASP A 79 -20.04 -3.83 11.96
C ASP A 79 -19.30 -4.63 13.06
N SER A 80 -19.47 -4.13 14.28
CA SER A 80 -18.96 -4.58 15.58
C SER A 80 -19.53 -5.95 15.99
N ARG A 81 -19.52 -6.87 15.03
CA ARG A 81 -19.57 -8.31 15.18
C ARG A 81 -18.29 -8.94 14.63
N LEU A 82 -17.58 -8.33 13.67
CA LEU A 82 -16.35 -8.91 13.10
C LEU A 82 -15.15 -8.91 14.07
N ALA A 83 -15.08 -7.94 14.99
CA ALA A 83 -14.14 -7.99 16.13
C ALA A 83 -14.42 -9.16 17.11
N ARG A 84 -15.58 -9.83 17.00
CA ARG A 84 -15.95 -11.05 17.75
C ARG A 84 -15.99 -12.32 16.89
N LEU A 85 -15.77 -12.25 15.57
CA LEU A 85 -16.03 -13.36 14.64
C LEU A 85 -14.75 -14.12 14.23
N ARG A 86 -14.07 -14.67 15.23
CA ARG A 86 -13.54 -16.05 15.23
C ARG A 86 -13.13 -16.37 16.67
N ARG A 87 -13.96 -17.14 17.37
CA ARG A 87 -13.71 -17.63 18.75
C ARG A 87 -13.65 -16.58 19.88
N GLY A 88 -14.20 -15.36 19.71
CA GLY A 88 -14.25 -14.36 20.80
C GLY A 88 -12.89 -13.75 21.19
N ARG A 89 -11.85 -13.93 20.36
CA ARG A 89 -10.51 -13.40 20.62
C ARG A 89 -10.40 -11.92 20.27
N ARG A 90 -9.57 -11.20 21.04
CA ARG A 90 -9.29 -9.78 20.83
C ARG A 90 -8.07 -9.58 19.94
N LEU A 91 -8.11 -8.51 19.17
CA LEU A 91 -6.99 -8.01 18.38
C LEU A 91 -5.80 -7.67 19.31
N ALA A 92 -4.64 -8.24 19.02
CA ALA A 92 -3.39 -8.10 19.76
C ALA A 92 -2.36 -7.22 19.04
N ALA A 93 -2.33 -7.23 17.71
CA ALA A 93 -1.52 -6.32 16.90
C ALA A 93 -2.12 -6.05 15.52
N THR A 94 -1.59 -5.06 14.81
CA THR A 94 -2.04 -4.65 13.49
C THR A 94 -0.96 -3.87 12.77
N THR A 95 -0.72 -4.19 11.50
CA THR A 95 0.06 -3.34 10.60
C THR A 95 -0.87 -2.55 9.70
N GLU A 96 -0.80 -1.23 9.79
CA GLU A 96 -1.34 -0.30 8.80
C GLU A 96 -0.21 0.14 7.89
N TYR A 97 -0.50 0.28 6.59
CA TYR A 97 0.45 0.76 5.62
C TYR A 97 -0.17 1.87 4.75
N ARG A 98 0.69 2.71 4.17
CA ARG A 98 0.32 3.69 3.15
C ARG A 98 1.26 3.53 1.98
N LEU A 99 0.70 3.40 0.77
CA LEU A 99 1.47 3.37 -0.47
C LEU A 99 1.13 4.60 -1.31
N GLU A 100 2.12 5.44 -1.57
CA GLU A 100 1.97 6.57 -2.47
C GLU A 100 2.77 6.31 -3.73
N TYR A 101 2.34 6.87 -4.86
CA TYR A 101 3.14 6.83 -6.07
C TYR A 101 3.46 8.23 -6.55
N HIS A 102 4.65 8.36 -7.10
CA HIS A 102 5.14 9.58 -7.73
C HIS A 102 5.58 9.25 -9.13
N PHE A 103 5.23 10.11 -10.07
CA PHE A 103 5.67 9.95 -11.45
C PHE A 103 6.05 11.28 -12.09
N ARG A 104 6.93 11.17 -13.07
CA ARG A 104 7.29 12.27 -13.97
C ARG A 104 7.12 11.79 -15.40
N SER A 105 6.43 12.59 -16.21
CA SER A 105 6.16 12.27 -17.60
C SER A 105 6.38 13.46 -18.52
N ARG A 106 6.78 13.18 -19.76
CA ARG A 106 6.68 14.12 -20.88
C ARG A 106 5.49 13.71 -21.73
N ASN A 107 4.73 14.70 -22.19
CA ASN A 107 3.47 14.44 -22.85
C ASN A 107 3.37 15.20 -24.16
N GLN A 108 2.79 14.56 -25.16
CA GLN A 108 2.42 15.15 -26.44
C GLN A 108 1.01 14.68 -26.77
N TRP A 109 0.17 15.57 -27.27
CA TRP A 109 -1.17 15.18 -27.68
C TRP A 109 -1.63 15.85 -28.96
N GLU A 110 -2.54 15.16 -29.63
CA GLU A 110 -3.17 15.58 -30.87
C GLU A 110 -4.60 15.04 -30.96
N PHE A 111 -5.40 15.69 -31.81
CA PHE A 111 -6.73 15.21 -32.15
C PHE A 111 -6.70 14.49 -33.49
N GLU A 112 -7.31 13.32 -33.53
CA GLU A 112 -7.65 12.57 -34.73
C GLU A 112 -9.17 12.69 -34.96
N ASP A 113 -9.58 13.24 -36.11
CA ASP A 113 -11.01 13.37 -36.43
C ASP A 113 -11.61 12.00 -36.73
N ARG A 114 -12.76 11.68 -36.11
CA ARG A 114 -13.43 10.38 -36.25
C ARG A 114 -14.85 10.47 -36.83
N GLY A 115 -15.35 11.67 -37.08
CA GLY A 115 -16.69 11.94 -37.62
C GLY A 115 -17.09 13.41 -37.48
N GLU A 116 -18.36 13.74 -37.73
CA GLU A 116 -18.84 15.13 -37.70
C GLU A 116 -18.83 15.75 -36.30
N ASP A 117 -19.14 14.96 -35.26
CA ASP A 117 -19.32 15.45 -33.88
C ASP A 117 -18.26 14.97 -32.88
N VAL A 118 -17.47 13.96 -33.23
CA VAL A 118 -16.54 13.27 -32.31
C VAL A 118 -15.11 13.29 -32.85
N ARG A 119 -14.16 13.51 -31.93
CA ARG A 119 -12.72 13.41 -32.19
C ARG A 119 -12.04 12.58 -31.11
N ASP A 120 -11.03 11.83 -31.50
CA ASP A 120 -10.19 11.08 -30.58
C ASP A 120 -9.00 11.95 -30.17
N LEU A 121 -8.86 12.20 -28.86
CA LEU A 121 -7.64 12.74 -28.29
C LEU A 121 -6.65 11.59 -28.11
N ARG A 122 -5.51 11.68 -28.79
CA ARG A 122 -4.37 10.78 -28.62
C ARG A 122 -3.30 11.47 -27.79
N ILE A 123 -2.97 10.89 -26.64
CA ILE A 123 -1.91 11.38 -25.75
C ILE A 123 -0.77 10.36 -25.76
N SER A 124 0.39 10.76 -26.24
CA SER A 124 1.64 10.02 -26.13
C SER A 124 2.36 10.44 -24.86
N VAL A 125 2.64 9.47 -23.99
CA VAL A 125 3.20 9.66 -22.66
C VAL A 125 4.55 8.94 -22.56
N TRP A 126 5.58 9.67 -22.15
CA TRP A 126 6.90 9.11 -21.85
C TRP A 126 7.19 9.31 -20.35
N PHE A 127 7.05 8.23 -19.58
CA PHE A 127 7.43 8.23 -18.17
C PHE A 127 8.96 8.24 -18.04
N THR A 128 9.49 9.22 -17.31
CA THR A 128 10.92 9.33 -16.99
C THR A 128 11.24 8.88 -15.57
N GLU A 129 10.23 8.89 -14.69
CA GLU A 129 10.34 8.47 -13.31
C GLU A 129 9.00 7.89 -12.85
N ALA A 130 9.05 6.78 -12.10
CA ALA A 130 7.92 6.19 -11.43
C ALA A 130 8.43 5.42 -10.20
N ARG A 131 7.96 5.82 -9.01
CA ARG A 131 8.40 5.28 -7.71
C ARG A 131 7.22 5.11 -6.76
N ILE A 132 7.36 4.23 -5.78
CA ILE A 132 6.36 4.00 -4.74
C ILE A 132 6.97 4.41 -3.39
N GLU A 133 6.37 5.39 -2.73
CA GLU A 133 6.69 5.75 -1.34
C GLU A 133 5.80 4.96 -0.37
N ARG A 134 6.34 4.69 0.81
CA ARG A 134 5.75 3.74 1.76
C ARG A 134 5.91 4.24 3.19
N GLU A 135 4.89 4.00 4.00
CA GLU A 135 4.91 4.26 5.45
C GLU A 135 4.14 3.14 6.15
N HIS A 136 4.63 2.69 7.30
CA HIS A 136 3.99 1.64 8.09
C HIS A 136 3.82 2.05 9.54
N THR A 137 2.65 1.76 10.10
CA THR A 137 2.40 1.85 11.54
C THR A 137 2.05 0.47 12.05
N VAL A 138 2.92 -0.08 12.88
CA VAL A 138 2.69 -1.33 13.58
C VAL A 138 2.15 -0.99 14.97
N TRP A 139 0.90 -1.36 15.22
CA TRP A 139 0.23 -1.16 16.50
C TRP A 139 0.16 -2.47 17.29
N PHE A 140 0.39 -2.38 18.59
CA PHE A 140 0.19 -3.46 19.54
C PHE A 140 -0.81 -3.06 20.62
N ARG A 141 -1.69 -3.98 20.99
CA ARG A 141 -2.60 -3.77 22.12
C ARG A 141 -1.82 -3.57 23.43
N GLN A 142 -0.83 -4.41 23.66
CA GLN A 142 0.08 -4.36 24.80
C GLN A 142 1.51 -4.18 24.28
N CYS A 143 2.32 -3.41 25.00
CA CYS A 143 3.72 -3.23 24.65
C CYS A 143 4.43 -4.59 24.67
N PRO A 144 5.06 -5.05 23.57
CA PRO A 144 5.88 -6.24 23.60
C PRO A 144 7.04 -6.08 24.59
N GLU A 145 7.50 -7.20 25.15
CA GLU A 145 8.63 -7.21 26.08
C GLU A 145 9.89 -6.64 25.42
N PHE A 146 10.58 -5.78 26.15
CA PHE A 146 11.74 -5.04 25.67
C PHE A 146 12.88 -5.96 25.20
N GLU A 147 13.32 -6.88 26.06
CA GLU A 147 14.49 -7.75 25.81
C GLU A 147 14.24 -8.75 24.67
N SER A 148 13.00 -9.17 24.48
CA SER A 148 12.59 -10.16 23.49
C SER A 148 11.90 -9.53 22.27
N PHE A 149 11.92 -8.20 22.13
CA PHE A 149 11.12 -7.50 21.12
C PHE A 149 11.34 -8.05 19.70
N TRP A 150 12.60 -8.23 19.29
CA TRP A 150 12.95 -8.70 17.93
C TRP A 150 12.80 -10.20 17.72
N THR A 151 12.54 -10.97 18.77
CA THR A 151 12.25 -12.41 18.70
C THR A 151 10.79 -12.70 19.03
N ASN A 152 10.02 -11.68 19.40
CA ASN A 152 8.60 -11.79 19.69
C ASN A 152 7.85 -12.15 18.40
N ARG A 153 7.14 -13.28 18.46
CA ARG A 153 6.36 -13.84 17.37
C ARG A 153 5.38 -12.84 16.75
N LEU A 154 4.72 -12.04 17.58
CA LEU A 154 3.75 -11.05 17.13
C LEU A 154 4.47 -9.92 16.38
N VAL A 155 5.58 -9.42 16.92
CA VAL A 155 6.42 -8.42 16.23
C VAL A 155 6.92 -8.94 14.88
N LEU A 156 7.39 -10.19 14.84
CA LEU A 156 7.86 -10.82 13.60
C LEU A 156 6.75 -10.98 12.57
N HIS A 157 5.54 -11.37 12.98
CA HIS A 157 4.37 -11.44 12.10
C HIS A 157 4.00 -10.07 11.50
N GLU A 158 3.98 -9.01 12.32
CA GLU A 158 3.73 -7.66 11.82
C GLU A 158 4.85 -7.18 10.87
N LEU A 159 6.09 -7.55 11.13
CA LEU A 159 7.20 -7.28 10.21
C LEU A 159 7.12 -8.10 8.91
N ASP A 160 6.52 -9.29 8.92
CA ASP A 160 6.25 -10.04 7.69
C ASP A 160 5.25 -9.30 6.79
N HIS A 161 4.27 -8.60 7.35
CA HIS A 161 3.42 -7.67 6.58
C HIS A 161 4.23 -6.56 5.94
N VAL A 162 5.12 -5.91 6.71
CA VAL A 162 6.04 -4.90 6.16
C VAL A 162 6.88 -5.49 5.03
N GLN A 163 7.38 -6.73 5.16
CA GLN A 163 8.19 -7.37 4.11
C GLN A 163 7.45 -7.53 2.78
N ILE A 164 6.14 -7.74 2.81
CA ILE A 164 5.30 -7.86 1.61
C ILE A 164 5.22 -6.52 0.88
N SER A 165 4.90 -5.44 1.59
CA SER A 165 4.67 -4.11 1.01
C SER A 165 5.96 -3.40 0.60
N VAL A 166 7.10 -3.68 1.23
CA VAL A 166 8.41 -3.10 0.83
C VAL A 166 9.10 -3.88 -0.29
N ASP A 167 8.48 -4.94 -0.82
CA ASP A 167 9.10 -5.78 -1.83
C ASP A 167 9.51 -4.96 -3.08
N PRO A 168 10.77 -5.04 -3.53
CA PRO A 168 11.23 -4.28 -4.71
C PRO A 168 10.47 -4.63 -5.99
N GLY A 169 9.92 -5.84 -6.07
CA GLY A 169 9.13 -6.31 -7.21
C GLY A 169 7.85 -5.51 -7.43
N LEU A 170 7.27 -4.90 -6.38
CA LEU A 170 6.09 -4.05 -6.52
C LEU A 170 6.37 -2.80 -7.35
N GLU A 171 7.49 -2.14 -7.08
CA GLU A 171 7.87 -0.94 -7.83
C GLU A 171 8.29 -1.29 -9.26
N GLN A 172 9.03 -2.40 -9.44
CA GLN A 172 9.37 -2.89 -10.77
C GLN A 172 8.12 -3.17 -11.61
N ARG A 173 7.11 -3.84 -11.04
CA ARG A 173 5.82 -4.08 -11.70
C ARG A 173 5.05 -2.82 -12.03
N PHE A 174 5.09 -1.83 -11.15
CA PHE A 174 4.47 -0.53 -11.41
C PHE A 174 5.12 0.16 -12.61
N ARG A 175 6.46 0.18 -12.66
CA ARG A 175 7.20 0.73 -13.82
C ARG A 175 6.92 -0.04 -15.11
N GLU A 176 6.85 -1.37 -15.03
CA GLU A 176 6.51 -2.22 -16.17
C GLU A 176 5.11 -1.89 -16.68
N ARG A 177 4.08 -1.84 -15.83
CA ARG A 177 2.71 -1.50 -16.22
C ARG A 177 2.57 -0.14 -16.90
N LEU A 178 3.37 0.84 -16.48
CA LEU A 178 3.35 2.17 -17.09
C LEU A 178 3.95 2.22 -18.50
N HIS A 179 4.65 1.18 -18.97
CA HIS A 179 5.23 0.99 -20.31
C HIS A 179 5.57 2.30 -21.06
N SER A 180 6.84 2.66 -21.22
CA SER A 180 7.21 3.90 -21.94
C SER A 180 7.73 3.60 -23.35
N PRO A 181 7.18 4.19 -24.44
CA PRO A 181 6.04 5.11 -24.48
C PRO A 181 4.68 4.41 -24.38
N THR A 182 3.73 5.07 -23.71
CA THR A 182 2.31 4.66 -23.66
C THR A 182 1.45 5.64 -24.46
N THR A 183 0.41 5.12 -25.12
CA THR A 183 -0.59 5.94 -25.81
C THR A 183 -1.94 5.82 -25.10
N ILE A 184 -2.46 6.93 -24.60
CA ILE A 184 -3.81 7.02 -24.01
C ILE A 184 -4.74 7.60 -25.08
N LYS A 185 -5.88 6.93 -25.31
CA LYS A 185 -6.94 7.41 -26.21
C LYS A 185 -8.20 7.76 -25.42
N ARG A 186 -8.77 8.93 -25.70
CA ARG A 186 -10.03 9.40 -25.11
C ARG A 186 -10.90 10.08 -26.17
N GLN A 187 -12.20 9.87 -26.09
CA GLN A 187 -13.16 10.51 -27.00
C GLN A 187 -13.57 11.87 -26.43
N PHE A 188 -13.63 12.87 -27.30
CA PHE A 188 -14.10 14.21 -27.00
C PHE A 188 -15.12 14.66 -28.03
N LYS A 189 -16.06 15.50 -27.61
CA LYS A 189 -16.91 16.23 -28.55
C LYS A 189 -16.07 17.29 -29.27
N ARG A 190 -16.43 17.61 -30.51
CA ARG A 190 -15.65 18.54 -31.34
C ARG A 190 -15.52 19.95 -30.74
N ASN A 191 -16.49 20.37 -29.95
CA ASN A 191 -16.54 21.67 -29.29
C ASN A 191 -15.87 21.71 -27.90
N GLU A 192 -15.46 20.58 -27.33
CA GLU A 192 -14.80 20.54 -26.02
C GLU A 192 -13.34 20.96 -26.14
N THR A 193 -12.93 22.00 -25.42
CA THR A 193 -11.53 22.42 -25.43
C THR A 193 -10.72 21.53 -24.49
N VAL A 194 -9.60 20.98 -25.01
CA VAL A 194 -8.64 20.24 -24.20
C VAL A 194 -7.42 21.12 -24.01
N ASP A 195 -7.19 21.50 -22.76
CA ASP A 195 -5.99 22.19 -22.33
C ASP A 195 -5.02 21.23 -21.61
N GLU A 196 -3.90 21.78 -21.16
CA GLU A 196 -2.87 21.07 -20.42
C GLU A 196 -3.41 20.41 -19.15
N ALA A 197 -4.30 21.08 -18.40
CA ALA A 197 -4.84 20.57 -17.15
C ALA A 197 -5.76 19.36 -17.38
N VAL A 198 -6.51 19.34 -18.48
CA VAL A 198 -7.30 18.17 -18.89
C VAL A 198 -6.39 16.98 -19.21
N VAL A 199 -5.32 17.19 -19.97
CA VAL A 199 -4.36 16.12 -20.31
C VAL A 199 -3.68 15.60 -19.06
N HIS A 200 -3.23 16.49 -18.17
CA HIS A 200 -2.62 16.12 -16.90
C HIS A 200 -3.53 15.19 -16.08
N ARG A 201 -4.80 15.56 -15.89
CA ARG A 201 -5.78 14.72 -15.17
C ARG A 201 -6.00 13.36 -15.84
N ILE A 202 -5.99 13.29 -17.18
CA ILE A 202 -6.11 12.01 -17.90
C ILE A 202 -4.90 11.11 -17.64
N VAL A 203 -3.69 11.67 -17.67
CA VAL A 203 -2.45 10.94 -17.37
C VAL A 203 -2.44 10.49 -15.91
N GLU A 204 -2.78 11.35 -14.96
CA GLU A 204 -2.88 11.00 -13.54
C GLU A 204 -3.88 9.87 -13.30
N ALA A 205 -5.07 9.94 -13.89
CA ALA A 205 -6.08 8.90 -13.77
C ALA A 205 -5.60 7.57 -14.38
N HIS A 206 -4.86 7.62 -15.48
CA HIS A 206 -4.26 6.42 -16.07
C HIS A 206 -3.18 5.81 -15.18
N VAL A 207 -2.31 6.62 -14.58
CA VAL A 207 -1.30 6.13 -13.62
C VAL A 207 -1.98 5.51 -12.39
N ALA A 208 -3.06 6.14 -11.88
CA ALA A 208 -3.85 5.59 -10.79
C ALA A 208 -4.42 4.21 -11.13
N GLU A 209 -4.97 4.06 -12.34
CA GLU A 209 -5.49 2.79 -12.86
C GLU A 209 -4.38 1.72 -12.94
N MET A 210 -3.16 2.10 -13.34
CA MET A 210 -2.03 1.17 -13.40
C MET A 210 -1.47 0.81 -12.01
N PHE A 211 -1.62 1.70 -11.03
CA PHE A 211 -1.18 1.49 -9.66
C PHE A 211 -2.17 0.62 -8.84
N ALA A 212 -3.47 0.76 -9.07
CA ALA A 212 -4.51 0.07 -8.27
C ALA A 212 -4.28 -1.45 -8.12
N PRO A 213 -3.97 -2.22 -9.19
CA PRO A 213 -3.67 -3.64 -9.06
C PRO A 213 -2.44 -3.98 -8.20
N ILE A 214 -1.47 -3.06 -8.10
CA ILE A 214 -0.29 -3.24 -7.23
C ILE A 214 -0.71 -3.13 -5.77
N SER A 215 -1.55 -2.15 -5.45
CA SER A 215 -2.10 -1.98 -4.11
C SER A 215 -3.01 -3.14 -3.70
N ASP A 216 -3.90 -3.58 -4.59
CA ASP A 216 -4.78 -4.73 -4.36
C ASP A 216 -4.00 -6.01 -4.09
N LEU A 217 -2.89 -6.19 -4.80
CA LEU A 217 -2.01 -7.34 -4.62
C LEU A 217 -1.35 -7.35 -3.23
N VAL A 218 -0.91 -6.21 -2.71
CA VAL A 218 -0.38 -6.10 -1.33
C VAL A 218 -1.46 -6.49 -0.32
N LYS A 219 -2.67 -5.95 -0.47
CA LYS A 219 -3.85 -6.30 0.34
C LYS A 219 -4.12 -7.80 0.36
N ILE A 220 -4.14 -8.43 -0.82
CA ILE A 220 -4.39 -9.87 -0.94
C ILE A 220 -3.33 -10.67 -0.18
N ARG A 221 -2.05 -10.28 -0.29
CA ARG A 221 -0.96 -10.98 0.40
C ARG A 221 -0.95 -10.76 1.91
N TYR A 222 -1.37 -9.60 2.39
CA TYR A 222 -1.59 -9.38 3.82
C TYR A 222 -2.68 -10.32 4.34
N GLN A 223 -3.83 -10.38 3.67
CA GLN A 223 -4.91 -11.28 4.05
C GLN A 223 -4.51 -12.76 3.97
N GLU A 224 -3.68 -13.12 3.00
CA GLU A 224 -3.16 -14.48 2.88
C GLU A 224 -2.18 -14.83 4.00
N LEU A 225 -1.26 -13.91 4.36
CA LEU A 225 -0.36 -14.09 5.49
C LEU A 225 -1.15 -14.34 6.78
N ASP A 226 -2.11 -13.46 7.08
CA ASP A 226 -3.00 -13.60 8.24
C ASP A 226 -3.78 -14.91 8.22
N ARG A 227 -4.28 -15.34 7.05
CA ARG A 227 -5.00 -16.61 6.92
C ARG A 227 -4.09 -17.82 7.19
N ILE A 228 -2.84 -17.78 6.72
CA ILE A 228 -1.89 -18.90 6.82
C ILE A 228 -1.34 -19.04 8.23
N THR A 229 -1.04 -17.92 8.89
CA THR A 229 -0.48 -17.91 10.25
C THR A 229 -1.54 -17.81 11.34
N ASP A 230 -2.83 -17.89 11.00
CA ASP A 230 -3.96 -17.58 11.90
C ASP A 230 -3.68 -16.28 12.68
N HIS A 231 -3.39 -15.21 11.94
CA HIS A 231 -3.16 -13.88 12.48
C HIS A 231 -1.96 -13.86 13.45
N GLY A 232 -0.87 -14.50 13.03
CA GLY A 232 0.38 -14.59 13.79
C GLY A 232 0.40 -15.63 14.91
N LEU A 233 -0.68 -16.40 15.11
CA LEU A 233 -0.79 -17.43 16.15
C LEU A 233 -0.08 -18.74 15.83
N LEU A 234 0.03 -19.07 14.54
CA LEU A 234 0.59 -20.32 14.02
C LEU A 234 1.79 -20.05 13.12
N ASP A 235 2.79 -20.92 13.19
CA ASP A 235 3.95 -20.83 12.30
C ASP A 235 3.52 -21.11 10.86
N PHE A 236 4.36 -20.73 9.91
CA PHE A 236 4.13 -21.09 8.52
C PHE A 236 4.00 -22.61 8.39
N PRO A 237 2.88 -23.13 7.84
CA PRO A 237 2.75 -24.55 7.56
C PRO A 237 3.76 -24.95 6.48
N PRO A 238 4.59 -25.99 6.65
CA PRO A 238 5.51 -26.43 5.61
C PRO A 238 4.74 -26.82 4.32
N PRO A 239 5.24 -26.50 3.11
CA PRO A 239 6.53 -25.84 2.79
C PRO A 239 6.43 -24.31 2.65
N THR A 240 5.38 -23.68 3.19
CA THR A 240 5.16 -22.23 3.03
C THR A 240 6.16 -21.41 3.86
N SER A 241 6.39 -20.19 3.41
CA SER A 241 7.22 -19.19 4.07
C SER A 241 6.80 -17.79 3.63
N ILE A 242 7.31 -16.75 4.28
CA ILE A 242 7.13 -15.38 3.79
C ILE A 242 7.59 -15.21 2.33
N GLN A 243 8.64 -15.92 1.91
CA GLN A 243 9.08 -15.88 0.51
C GLN A 243 8.03 -16.45 -0.45
N THR A 244 7.32 -17.49 -0.03
CA THR A 244 6.21 -18.08 -0.81
C THR A 244 5.02 -17.12 -0.90
N VAL A 245 4.66 -16.45 0.20
CA VAL A 245 3.57 -15.45 0.20
C VAL A 245 3.92 -14.26 -0.70
N LYS A 246 5.18 -13.84 -0.69
CA LYS A 246 5.71 -12.78 -1.55
C LYS A 246 5.87 -13.17 -3.02
N GLN A 247 5.70 -14.45 -3.39
CA GLN A 247 5.81 -14.83 -4.80
C GLN A 247 4.68 -14.20 -5.60
N TRP A 248 5.07 -13.20 -6.35
CA TRP A 248 4.19 -12.53 -7.27
C TRP A 248 4.12 -13.36 -8.55
N THR A 249 3.21 -14.33 -8.61
CA THR A 249 2.90 -15.00 -9.88
C THR A 249 2.42 -13.96 -10.89
N PRO A 250 2.92 -13.94 -12.13
CA PRO A 250 2.28 -13.20 -13.20
C PRO A 250 0.92 -13.87 -13.47
N GLU A 251 -0.15 -13.07 -13.48
CA GLU A 251 -1.41 -13.50 -14.09
C GLU A 251 -1.09 -13.92 -15.54
N ARG A 252 -1.51 -15.13 -15.90
CA ARG A 252 -1.46 -15.62 -17.28
C ARG A 252 -2.64 -15.07 -18.07
#